data_AF-A0A6G2V0Q7-F1
#
_entry.id   AF-A0A6G2V0Q7-F1
#
_cell.length_a   1.000
_cell.length_b   1.000
_cell.length_c   1.000
_cell.angle_alpha   90.00
_cell.angle_beta   90.00
_cell.angle_gamma   90.00
#
_symmetry.space_group_name_H-M   'P 1'
#
loop_
_entity.id
_entity.type
_entity.pdbx_description
1 polymer ?
#
loop_
_entity_poly.entity_id
_entity_poly.type
_entity_poly.pdbx_seq_one_letter_code
_entity_poly.pdbx_strand_id
1 'polypeptide(L)'
;MTTALVRALGDLAHGAVHPAGCGPRACPPPSVLAEREDGIVVRSGPVVAKAHAADTDTAALAARLRLAAALGQDGILLAPLPVAPGAHLTELDGRPVTLWPHGEPVDPGDPDAAPWEEA
;
A
#
# COMPACT_ATOMS: atom_id res chain seq x y z
N MET A 1 18.35 7.62 4.27
CA MET A 1 17.62 6.61 3.48
C MET A 1 16.12 6.82 3.54
N THR A 2 15.52 6.97 4.72
CA THR A 2 14.05 6.99 4.89
C THR A 2 13.30 8.06 4.07
N THR A 3 13.81 9.29 3.97
CA THR A 3 13.15 10.35 3.17
C THR A 3 13.11 10.04 1.67
N ALA A 4 14.14 9.40 1.12
CA ALA A 4 14.18 9.03 -0.29
C ALA A 4 13.19 7.88 -0.57
N LEU A 5 13.14 6.89 0.32
CA LEU A 5 12.17 5.80 0.24
C LEU A 5 10.73 6.31 0.39
N VAL A 6 10.44 7.22 1.33
CA VAL A 6 9.10 7.84 1.46
C VAL A 6 8.69 8.55 0.17
N ARG A 7 9.61 9.29 -0.47
CA ARG A 7 9.34 9.92 -1.77
C ARG A 7 9.05 8.86 -2.84
N ALA A 8 9.89 7.84 -2.96
CA ALA A 8 9.71 6.77 -3.95
C ALA A 8 8.39 5.99 -3.75
N LEU A 9 7.98 5.76 -2.51
CA LEU A 9 6.67 5.17 -2.18
C LEU A 9 5.52 6.07 -2.60
N GLY A 10 5.64 7.38 -2.34
CA GLY A 10 4.68 8.39 -2.77
C GLY A 10 4.54 8.42 -4.29
N ASP A 11 5.66 8.42 -5.01
CA ASP A 11 5.70 8.43 -6.48
C ASP A 11 5.10 7.14 -7.06
N LEU A 12 5.39 5.98 -6.46
CA LEU A 12 4.81 4.70 -6.87
C LEU A 12 3.29 4.67 -6.67
N ALA A 13 2.80 5.06 -5.48
CA ALA A 13 1.37 5.15 -5.19
C ALA A 13 0.68 6.14 -6.12
N HIS A 14 1.30 7.30 -6.37
CA HIS A 14 0.78 8.32 -7.26
C HIS A 14 0.69 7.85 -8.72
N GLY A 15 1.71 7.15 -9.22
CA GLY A 15 1.70 6.54 -10.55
C GLY A 15 0.58 5.50 -10.71
N ALA A 16 0.29 4.73 -9.65
CA ALA A 16 -0.82 3.79 -9.65
C ALA A 16 -2.20 4.46 -9.70
N VAL A 17 -2.34 5.68 -9.16
CA VAL A 17 -3.56 6.51 -9.32
C VAL A 17 -3.67 7.06 -10.75
N HIS A 18 -2.54 7.34 -11.39
CA HIS A 18 -2.46 8.03 -12.68
C HIS A 18 -1.66 7.25 -13.74
N PRO A 19 -2.12 6.06 -14.17
CA PRO A 19 -1.38 5.25 -15.14
C PRO A 19 -1.21 5.95 -16.51
N ALA A 20 -2.10 6.88 -16.86
CA ALA A 20 -2.02 7.71 -18.05
C ALA A 20 -1.40 9.10 -17.82
N GLY A 21 -0.88 9.37 -16.62
CA GLY A 21 -0.36 10.67 -16.20
C GLY A 21 -1.41 11.55 -15.51
N CYS A 22 -0.92 12.64 -14.90
CA CYS A 22 -1.75 13.62 -14.21
C CYS A 22 -2.45 14.58 -15.18
N GLY A 23 -3.69 14.94 -14.82
CA GLY A 23 -4.41 16.02 -15.49
C GLY A 23 -3.88 17.42 -15.10
N PRO A 24 -4.54 18.49 -15.55
CA PRO A 24 -4.08 19.87 -15.34
C PRO A 24 -4.20 20.34 -13.88
N ARG A 25 -4.96 19.63 -13.04
CA ARG A 25 -5.07 19.94 -11.61
C ARG A 25 -3.97 19.21 -10.85
N ALA A 26 -3.22 19.94 -10.03
CA ALA A 26 -2.23 19.35 -9.14
C ALA A 26 -2.91 18.43 -8.12
N CYS A 27 -2.34 17.25 -7.92
CA CYS A 27 -2.76 16.35 -6.86
C CYS A 27 -2.16 16.79 -5.52
N PRO A 28 -2.86 16.53 -4.40
CA PRO A 28 -2.28 16.68 -3.08
C PRO A 28 -0.98 15.87 -2.96
N PRO A 29 0.01 16.34 -2.18
CA PRO A 29 1.22 15.58 -1.94
C PRO A 29 0.90 14.28 -1.19
N PRO A 30 1.73 13.23 -1.35
CA PRO A 30 1.59 12.01 -0.59
C PRO A 30 1.76 12.25 0.92
N SER A 31 1.07 11.47 1.74
CA SER A 31 1.15 11.54 3.20
C SER A 31 1.71 10.25 3.79
N VAL A 32 2.61 10.37 4.78
CA VAL A 32 3.08 9.22 5.56
C VAL A 32 2.00 8.88 6.59
N LEU A 33 1.49 7.64 6.54
CA LEU A 33 0.51 7.13 7.51
C LEU A 33 1.18 6.39 8.66
N ALA A 34 2.31 5.73 8.39
CA ALA A 34 3.11 5.05 9.40
C ALA A 34 4.58 4.99 8.99
N GLU A 35 5.47 5.15 9.96
CA GLU A 35 6.90 4.96 9.82
C GLU A 35 7.40 4.19 11.04
N ARG A 36 7.69 2.91 10.83
CA ARG A 36 8.05 1.93 11.86
C ARG A 36 9.15 1.02 11.33
N GLU A 37 9.78 0.26 12.22
CA GLU A 37 10.81 -0.71 11.86
C GLU A 37 10.28 -1.79 10.90
N ASP A 38 9.07 -2.30 11.17
CA ASP A 38 8.41 -3.33 10.39
C ASP A 38 7.86 -2.84 9.05
N GLY A 39 7.73 -1.52 8.85
CA GLY A 39 7.21 -0.98 7.61
C GLY A 39 7.04 0.53 7.55
N ILE A 40 7.02 1.04 6.32
CA ILE A 40 6.64 2.43 6.01
C ILE A 40 5.40 2.40 5.13
N VAL A 41 4.41 3.21 5.46
CA VAL A 41 3.13 3.29 4.76
C VAL A 41 2.93 4.72 4.29
N VAL A 42 2.82 4.91 2.97
CA VAL A 42 2.63 6.21 2.33
C VAL A 42 1.36 6.15 1.48
N ARG A 43 0.50 7.16 1.62
CA ARG A 43 -0.74 7.32 0.86
C ARG A 43 -0.57 8.35 -0.25
N SER A 44 -1.10 8.04 -1.43
CA SER A 44 -1.40 9.01 -2.48
C SER A 44 -2.84 8.81 -2.96
N GLY A 45 -3.72 9.75 -2.65
CA GLY A 45 -5.14 9.65 -3.02
C GLY A 45 -5.80 8.37 -2.46
N PRO A 46 -6.40 7.51 -3.31
CA PRO A 46 -7.02 6.26 -2.89
C PRO A 46 -6.03 5.08 -2.77
N VAL A 47 -4.73 5.30 -2.99
CA VAL A 47 -3.72 4.23 -2.99
C VAL A 47 -2.77 4.39 -1.81
N VAL A 48 -2.38 3.27 -1.23
CA VAL A 48 -1.35 3.16 -0.20
C VAL A 48 -0.20 2.29 -0.72
N ALA A 49 1.03 2.77 -0.62
CA ALA A 49 2.24 1.99 -0.78
C ALA A 49 2.81 1.61 0.59
N LYS A 50 3.07 0.31 0.78
CA LYS A 50 3.72 -0.23 1.98
C LYS A 50 5.09 -0.82 1.62
N ALA A 51 6.16 -0.24 2.16
CA ALA A 51 7.44 -0.93 2.23
C ALA A 51 7.44 -1.85 3.45
N HIS A 52 7.74 -3.13 3.25
CA HIS A 52 7.92 -4.13 4.31
C HIS A 52 9.36 -4.12 4.82
N ALA A 53 9.63 -4.71 5.99
CA ALA A 53 11.00 -4.89 6.50
C ALA A 53 11.94 -5.50 5.44
N ALA A 54 13.20 -5.07 5.42
CA ALA A 54 14.16 -5.46 4.37
C ALA A 54 14.45 -6.97 4.35
N ASP A 55 14.31 -7.64 5.49
CA ASP A 55 14.48 -9.07 5.68
C ASP A 55 13.19 -9.88 5.47
N THR A 56 12.12 -9.25 4.99
CA THR A 56 10.85 -9.95 4.70
C THR A 56 11.07 -11.05 3.68
N ASP A 57 10.65 -12.27 4.00
CA ASP A 57 10.59 -13.38 3.04
C ASP A 57 9.64 -13.03 1.88
N THR A 58 10.23 -12.71 0.73
CA THR A 58 9.52 -12.27 -0.48
C THR A 58 8.72 -13.39 -1.13
N ALA A 59 9.15 -14.65 -1.00
CA ALA A 59 8.41 -15.79 -1.55
C ALA A 59 7.14 -16.05 -0.74
N ALA A 60 7.25 -16.03 0.59
CA ALA A 60 6.10 -16.14 1.49
C ALA A 60 5.16 -14.94 1.35
N LEU A 61 5.69 -13.73 1.17
CA LEU A 61 4.88 -12.54 0.90
C LEU A 61 4.14 -12.64 -0.44
N ALA A 62 4.81 -13.06 -1.51
CA ALA A 62 4.19 -13.25 -2.81
C ALA A 62 3.07 -14.31 -2.77
N ALA A 63 3.23 -15.39 -2.00
CA ALA A 63 2.19 -16.39 -1.79
C ALA A 63 0.95 -15.79 -1.11
N ARG A 64 1.13 -14.99 -0.05
CA ARG A 64 0.04 -14.28 0.64
C ARG A 64 -0.66 -13.28 -0.28
N LEU A 65 0.09 -12.55 -1.11
CA LEU A 65 -0.49 -11.59 -2.06
C LEU A 65 -1.34 -12.29 -3.13
N ARG A 66 -0.91 -13.44 -3.65
CA ARG A 66 -1.71 -14.24 -4.58
C ARG A 66 -3.01 -14.73 -3.94
N LEU A 67 -2.94 -15.18 -2.69
CA LEU A 67 -4.12 -15.59 -1.94
C LEU A 67 -5.08 -14.42 -1.72
N ALA A 68 -4.57 -13.25 -1.29
CA ALA A 68 -5.36 -12.04 -1.09
C ALA A 68 -6.00 -11.53 -2.39
N ALA A 69 -5.28 -11.58 -3.51
CA ALA A 69 -5.82 -11.21 -4.81
C ALA A 69 -6.94 -12.15 -5.27
N ALA A 70 -6.80 -13.46 -5.06
CA ALA A 70 -7.83 -14.43 -5.40
C ALA A 70 -9.09 -14.30 -4.51
N LEU A 71 -8.90 -14.28 -3.19
CA LEU A 71 -10.02 -14.18 -2.24
C LEU A 71 -10.67 -12.80 -2.19
N GLY A 72 -9.96 -11.76 -2.63
CA GLY A 72 -10.54 -10.43 -2.76
C GLY A 72 -11.50 -10.26 -3.93
N GLN A 73 -11.53 -11.20 -4.87
CA GLN A 73 -12.60 -11.25 -5.89
C GLN A 73 -13.96 -11.56 -5.26
N ASP A 74 -13.94 -12.32 -4.15
CA ASP A 74 -15.12 -12.72 -3.39
C ASP A 74 -15.36 -11.80 -2.17
N GLY A 75 -14.55 -10.75 -2.00
CA GLY A 75 -14.64 -9.81 -0.87
C GLY A 75 -14.18 -10.38 0.49
N ILE A 76 -13.54 -11.56 0.51
CA ILE A 76 -13.11 -12.23 1.75
C ILE A 76 -11.83 -11.61 2.31
N LEU A 77 -10.91 -11.21 1.43
CA LEU A 77 -9.68 -10.49 1.79
C LEU A 77 -9.61 -9.18 1.01
N LEU A 78 -8.92 -8.19 1.55
CA LEU A 78 -8.59 -7.00 0.77
C LEU A 78 -7.66 -7.39 -0.39
N ALA A 79 -8.07 -7.11 -1.63
CA ALA A 79 -7.23 -7.36 -2.79
C ALA A 79 -6.09 -6.31 -2.87
N PRO A 80 -4.82 -6.72 -3.05
CA PRO A 80 -3.74 -5.80 -3.34
C PRO A 80 -3.89 -5.21 -4.75
N LEU A 81 -3.42 -3.98 -4.93
CA LEU A 81 -3.34 -3.35 -6.26
C LEU A 81 -2.09 -3.86 -7.01
N PRO A 82 -2.15 -3.97 -8.34
CA PRO A 82 -0.97 -4.35 -9.12
C PRO A 82 0.08 -3.23 -9.11
N VAL A 83 1.34 -3.59 -8.93
CA VAL A 83 2.51 -2.69 -9.12
C VAL A 83 2.98 -2.69 -10.57
N ALA A 84 2.67 -3.75 -11.31
CA ALA A 84 2.89 -3.93 -12.74
C ALA A 84 1.89 -4.99 -13.27
N PRO A 85 1.71 -5.15 -14.59
CA PRO A 85 0.83 -6.17 -15.14
C PRO A 85 1.17 -7.57 -14.61
N GLY A 86 0.23 -8.18 -13.86
CA GLY A 86 0.40 -9.51 -13.27
C GLY A 86 1.29 -9.58 -12.02
N ALA A 87 1.74 -8.45 -11.47
CA ALA A 87 2.59 -8.42 -10.28
C ALA A 87 2.02 -7.51 -9.18
N HIS A 88 2.05 -8.00 -7.94
CA HIS A 88 1.60 -7.28 -6.73
C HIS A 88 2.74 -6.93 -5.77
N LEU A 89 3.97 -7.27 -6.15
CA LEU A 89 5.18 -7.07 -5.35
C LEU A 89 6.26 -6.45 -6.23
N THR A 90 6.88 -5.39 -5.74
CA THR A 90 8.09 -4.78 -6.32
C THR A 90 9.12 -4.56 -5.20
N GLU A 91 10.26 -3.99 -5.53
CA GLU A 91 11.29 -3.62 -4.56
C GLU A 91 11.68 -2.15 -4.75
N LEU A 92 11.84 -1.43 -3.65
CA LEU A 92 12.42 -0.08 -3.62
C LEU A 92 13.45 -0.02 -2.49
N ASP A 93 14.67 0.42 -2.80
CA ASP A 93 15.76 0.58 -1.82
C ASP A 93 16.01 -0.68 -0.98
N GLY A 94 16.02 -1.86 -1.63
CA GLY A 94 16.24 -3.15 -0.95
C GLY A 94 15.06 -3.63 -0.12
N ARG A 95 13.90 -2.96 -0.15
CA ARG A 95 12.71 -3.32 0.62
C ARG A 95 11.58 -3.78 -0.31
N PRO A 96 10.91 -4.90 0.00
CA PRO A 96 9.72 -5.30 -0.74
C PRO A 96 8.59 -4.28 -0.56
N VAL A 97 7.87 -3.97 -1.63
CA VAL A 97 6.81 -2.95 -1.64
C VAL A 97 5.53 -3.51 -2.27
N THR A 98 4.39 -3.24 -1.62
CA THR A 98 3.05 -3.61 -2.11
C THR A 98 2.12 -2.40 -2.13
N LEU A 99 1.11 -2.45 -3.01
CA LEU A 99 0.09 -1.40 -3.15
C LEU A 99 -1.28 -1.90 -2.68
N TRP A 100 -2.05 -1.03 -2.04
CA TRP A 100 -3.36 -1.35 -1.47
C TRP A 100 -4.36 -0.21 -1.67
N PRO A 101 -5.67 -0.50 -1.75
CA PRO A 101 -6.70 0.51 -1.57
C PRO A 101 -6.57 1.16 -0.19
N HIS A 102 -6.75 2.48 -0.10
CA HIS A 102 -6.81 3.20 1.16
C HIS A 102 -8.16 2.95 1.86
N GLY A 103 -8.14 2.35 3.05
CA GLY A 103 -9.29 2.23 3.94
C GLY A 103 -9.42 3.41 4.91
N GLU A 104 -10.51 3.45 5.67
CA GLU A 104 -10.66 4.41 6.77
C GLU A 104 -9.78 3.97 7.96
N PRO A 105 -8.90 4.82 8.49
CA PRO A 105 -8.09 4.48 9.65
C PRO A 105 -8.96 4.32 10.91
N VAL A 106 -8.65 3.31 11.72
CA VAL A 106 -9.22 3.17 13.06
C VAL A 106 -8.66 4.27 13.98
N ASP A 107 -9.53 4.91 14.77
CA ASP A 107 -9.11 5.85 15.80
C ASP A 107 -8.39 5.10 16.93
N PRO A 108 -7.09 5.36 17.18
CA PRO A 108 -6.36 4.70 18.26
C PRO A 108 -6.87 5.09 19.66
N GLY A 109 -7.57 6.21 19.81
CA GLY A 109 -8.17 6.66 21.07
C GLY A 109 -9.54 6.05 21.38
N ASP A 110 -10.20 5.50 20.36
CA ASP A 110 -11.50 4.83 20.47
C ASP A 110 -11.60 3.67 19.46
N PRO A 111 -10.80 2.60 19.64
CA PRO A 111 -10.75 1.51 18.68
C PRO A 111 -12.06 0.72 18.60
N ASP A 112 -12.89 0.74 19.65
CA ASP A 112 -14.17 0.05 19.70
C ASP A 112 -15.26 0.75 18.86
N ALA A 113 -15.03 2.02 18.46
CA ALA A 113 -15.92 2.73 17.54
C ALA A 113 -15.82 2.25 16.09
N ALA A 114 -14.79 1.46 15.74
CA ALA A 114 -14.69 0.88 14.40
C ALA A 114 -15.76 -0.23 14.19
N PRO A 115 -16.33 -0.35 12.99
CA PRO A 115 -17.42 -1.29 12.69
C PRO A 115 -16.89 -2.72 12.48
N TRP A 116 -16.29 -3.32 13.52
CA TRP A 116 -15.63 -4.62 13.44
C TRP A 116 -16.55 -5.76 13.00
N GLU A 117 -17.82 -5.73 13.40
CA GLU A 117 -18.79 -6.80 13.08
C GLU A 117 -19.21 -6.80 11.60
N GLU A 118 -19.07 -5.67 10.91
CA GLU A 118 -19.45 -5.49 9.51
C GLU A 118 -18.28 -5.74 8.54
N ALA A 119 -17.06 -5.88 9.07
CA ALA A 119 -15.79 -5.92 8.32
C ALA A 119 -15.35 -7.33 7.90
#